data_AF-A0A948PNI3-F1
#
_entry.id   AF-A0A948PNI3-F1
#
_cell.length_a   1.000
_cell.length_b   1.000
_cell.length_c   1.000
_cell.angle_alpha   90.00
_cell.angle_beta   90.00
_cell.angle_gamma   90.00
#
_symmetry.space_group_name_H-M   'P 1'
#
loop_
_entity.id
_entity.type
_entity.pdbx_description
1 polymer ?
#
loop_
_entity_poly.entity_id
_entity_poly.type
_entity_poly.pdbx_seq_one_letter_code
_entity_poly.pdbx_strand_id
1 'polypeptide(L)'
;MIRSMTGFAEKTFSGETFHVKLSVKSLNHRFFDWNIRGAQIGDLEDRLRLLAQRTLHRGRLDVFVDLTLLDRSCWTFRINEGLLDEVVSSVEKSMRGRGGKL
;
A
#
# COMPACT_ATOMS: atom_id res chain seq x y z
N MET A 1 1.35 -4.14 -36.39
CA MET A 1 2.08 -4.98 -35.41
C MET A 1 1.19 -5.19 -34.20
N ILE A 2 0.70 -6.40 -33.96
CA ILE A 2 -0.17 -6.72 -32.82
C ILE A 2 0.72 -6.90 -31.59
N ARG A 3 0.75 -5.90 -30.70
CA ARG A 3 1.42 -6.02 -29.41
C ARG A 3 0.49 -6.77 -28.46
N SER A 4 0.96 -7.89 -27.92
CA SER A 4 0.26 -8.57 -26.82
C SER A 4 0.09 -7.60 -25.66
N MET A 5 -1.14 -7.43 -25.20
CA MET A 5 -1.52 -6.46 -24.16
C MET A 5 -1.51 -7.08 -22.75
N THR A 6 -1.19 -8.38 -22.67
CA THR A 6 -1.17 -9.17 -21.45
C THR A 6 0.24 -9.60 -21.11
N GLY A 7 0.70 -9.21 -19.94
CA GLY A 7 2.02 -9.50 -19.41
C GLY A 7 1.89 -9.82 -17.93
N PHE A 8 2.66 -10.79 -17.48
CA PHE A 8 2.85 -11.07 -16.07
C PHE A 8 4.31 -10.84 -15.75
N ALA A 9 4.57 -10.10 -14.68
CA ALA A 9 5.90 -9.90 -14.13
C ALA A 9 5.83 -10.15 -12.63
N GLU A 10 6.81 -10.87 -12.11
CA GLU A 10 6.98 -11.06 -10.68
C GLU A 10 8.44 -10.83 -10.35
N LYS A 11 8.68 -10.04 -9.31
CA LYS A 11 10.02 -9.74 -8.84
C LYS A 11 10.03 -9.70 -7.32
N THR A 12 10.94 -10.48 -6.75
CA THR A 12 11.19 -10.49 -5.33
C THR A 12 12.52 -9.80 -5.06
N PHE A 13 12.52 -8.91 -4.09
CA PHE A 13 13.68 -8.23 -3.55
C PHE A 13 13.85 -8.66 -2.09
N SER A 14 15.03 -9.13 -1.78
CA SER A 14 15.42 -9.58 -0.45
C SER A 14 16.57 -8.69 0.02
N GLY A 15 16.29 -7.78 0.93
CA GLY A 15 17.28 -7.02 1.66
C GLY A 15 17.57 -7.65 3.02
N GLU A 16 18.57 -7.14 3.70
CA GLU A 16 18.98 -7.61 5.04
C GLU A 16 17.90 -7.32 6.11
N THR A 17 17.09 -6.28 5.91
CA THR A 17 16.08 -5.81 6.86
C THR A 17 14.64 -5.93 6.34
N PHE A 18 14.44 -6.20 5.05
CA PHE A 18 13.13 -6.27 4.42
C PHE A 18 13.09 -7.28 3.27
N HIS A 19 11.94 -7.92 3.09
CA HIS A 19 11.59 -8.67 1.90
C HIS A 19 10.41 -7.99 1.22
N VAL A 20 10.55 -7.69 -0.07
CA VAL A 20 9.49 -7.11 -0.89
C VAL A 20 9.25 -8.02 -2.07
N LYS A 21 8.00 -8.44 -2.26
CA LYS A 21 7.58 -9.21 -3.44
C LYS A 21 6.56 -8.39 -4.22
N LEU A 22 6.88 -8.12 -5.47
CA LEU A 22 6.06 -7.31 -6.36
C LEU A 22 5.63 -8.15 -7.56
N SER A 23 4.32 -8.31 -7.73
CA SER A 23 3.73 -9.09 -8.81
C SER A 23 2.76 -8.21 -9.60
N VAL A 24 3.02 -8.02 -10.89
CA VAL A 24 2.25 -7.17 -11.80
C VAL A 24 1.60 -8.05 -12.87
N LYS A 25 0.28 -7.94 -13.00
CA LYS A 25 -0.50 -8.60 -14.04
C LYS A 25 -1.16 -7.53 -14.90
N SER A 26 -0.94 -7.57 -16.21
CA SER A 26 -1.72 -6.79 -17.17
C SER A 26 -2.73 -7.68 -17.89
N LEU A 27 -3.97 -7.22 -17.95
CA LEU A 27 -5.09 -7.87 -18.61
C LEU A 27 -5.57 -6.98 -19.75
N ASN A 28 -6.02 -7.62 -20.83
CA ASN A 28 -6.63 -6.91 -21.95
C ASN A 28 -8.00 -6.37 -21.51
N HIS A 29 -8.07 -5.06 -21.25
CA HIS A 29 -9.29 -4.37 -20.84
C HIS A 29 -9.49 -3.13 -21.73
N ARG A 30 -10.75 -2.73 -21.92
CA ARG A 30 -11.12 -1.62 -22.82
C ARG A 30 -10.64 -0.26 -22.30
N PHE A 31 -10.60 -0.10 -20.98
CA PHE A 31 -10.20 1.14 -20.30
C PHE A 31 -8.94 0.90 -19.46
N PHE A 32 -8.18 1.97 -19.21
CA PHE A 32 -7.09 1.93 -18.24
C PHE A 32 -7.66 1.79 -16.84
N ASP A 33 -7.36 0.68 -16.19
CA ASP A 33 -7.83 0.38 -14.85
C ASP A 33 -6.62 0.01 -13.99
N TRP A 34 -6.40 0.72 -12.89
CA TRP A 34 -5.25 0.57 -12.00
C TRP A 34 -5.75 0.06 -10.66
N ASN A 35 -5.26 -1.12 -10.28
CA ASN A 35 -5.58 -1.73 -9.01
C ASN A 35 -4.29 -2.12 -8.31
N ILE A 36 -4.03 -1.55 -7.13
CA ILE A 36 -2.94 -1.98 -6.27
C ILE A 36 -3.51 -2.71 -5.05
N ARG A 37 -2.87 -3.80 -4.65
CA ARG A 37 -3.25 -4.62 -3.50
C ARG A 37 -2.03 -4.91 -2.63
N GLY A 38 -2.23 -5.00 -1.33
CA GLY A 38 -1.20 -5.35 -0.36
C GLY A 38 -0.68 -4.15 0.44
N ALA A 39 0.63 -4.02 0.56
CA ALA A 39 1.27 -2.97 1.35
C ALA A 39 1.02 -1.57 0.75
N GLN A 40 0.62 -0.62 1.60
CA GLN A 40 0.45 0.77 1.18
C GLN A 40 1.81 1.45 0.99
N ILE A 41 2.09 1.86 -0.25
CA ILE A 41 3.38 2.44 -0.65
C ILE A 41 3.31 3.97 -0.82
N GLY A 42 2.17 4.57 -0.44
CA GLY A 42 1.94 6.01 -0.47
C GLY A 42 2.26 6.62 -1.85
N ASP A 43 3.10 7.65 -1.86
CA ASP A 43 3.51 8.40 -3.07
C ASP A 43 4.10 7.54 -4.20
N LEU A 44 4.65 6.35 -3.88
CA LEU A 44 5.16 5.46 -4.92
C LEU A 44 4.05 4.90 -5.80
N GLU A 45 2.84 4.73 -5.25
CA GLU A 45 1.67 4.27 -6.00
C GLU A 45 1.32 5.24 -7.13
N ASP A 46 1.23 6.54 -6.81
CA ASP A 46 0.91 7.57 -7.80
C ASP A 46 1.98 7.66 -8.90
N ARG A 47 3.26 7.53 -8.53
CA ARG A 47 4.36 7.49 -9.50
C ARG A 47 4.25 6.28 -10.43
N LEU A 48 3.96 5.10 -9.89
CA LEU A 48 3.78 3.88 -10.67
C LEU A 48 2.56 3.99 -11.60
N ARG A 49 1.45 4.54 -11.12
CA ARG A 49 0.24 4.79 -11.92
C ARG A 49 0.54 5.72 -13.10
N LEU A 50 1.26 6.83 -12.88
CA LEU A 50 1.64 7.76 -13.95
C LEU A 50 2.54 7.10 -15.00
N LEU A 51 3.52 6.29 -14.56
CA LEU A 51 4.38 5.52 -15.48
C LEU A 51 3.58 4.49 -16.29
N ALA A 52 2.64 3.81 -15.65
CA ALA A 52 1.75 2.86 -16.29
C ALA A 52 0.85 3.55 -17.34
N GLN A 53 0.27 4.70 -17.02
CA GLN A 53 -0.54 5.49 -17.97
C GLN A 53 0.26 5.98 -19.18
N ARG A 54 1.54 6.34 -18.99
CA ARG A 54 2.42 6.71 -20.11
C ARG A 54 2.74 5.54 -21.04
N THR A 55 2.75 4.33 -20.51
CA THR A 55 3.16 3.12 -21.25
C THR A 55 1.98 2.38 -21.85
N LEU A 56 0.82 2.39 -21.18
CA LEU A 56 -0.39 1.66 -21.55
C LEU A 56 -1.55 2.63 -21.78
N HIS A 57 -1.99 2.73 -23.03
CA HIS A 57 -3.18 3.51 -23.40
C HIS A 57 -4.50 2.84 -22.99
N ARG A 58 -4.50 1.50 -22.83
CA ARG A 58 -5.66 0.68 -22.47
C ARG A 58 -5.20 -0.61 -21.81
N GLY A 59 -5.97 -1.11 -20.85
CA GLY A 59 -5.66 -2.35 -20.13
C GLY A 59 -5.84 -2.21 -18.63
N ARG A 60 -6.09 -3.34 -17.97
CA ARG A 60 -6.18 -3.40 -16.51
C ARG A 60 -4.85 -3.86 -15.96
N LEU A 61 -4.26 -3.09 -15.06
CA LEU A 61 -3.06 -3.41 -14.31
C LEU A 61 -3.45 -3.76 -12.89
N ASP A 62 -3.11 -4.98 -12.49
CA ASP A 62 -3.30 -5.48 -11.13
C ASP A 62 -1.91 -5.69 -10.54
N VAL A 63 -1.56 -4.83 -9.58
CA VAL A 63 -0.27 -4.79 -8.91
C VAL A 63 -0.45 -5.30 -7.50
N PHE A 64 0.26 -6.37 -7.15
CA PHE A 64 0.29 -6.92 -5.82
C PHE A 64 1.65 -6.64 -5.19
N VAL A 65 1.66 -6.03 -4.02
CA VAL A 65 2.88 -5.73 -3.27
C VAL A 65 2.79 -6.35 -1.89
N ASP A 66 3.65 -7.32 -1.65
CA ASP A 66 3.87 -7.91 -0.35
C ASP A 66 5.14 -7.31 0.24
N LEU A 67 5.03 -6.73 1.43
CA LEU A 67 6.14 -6.15 2.15
C LEU A 67 6.24 -6.81 3.52
N THR A 68 7.28 -7.59 3.70
CA THR A 68 7.61 -8.28 4.95
C THR A 68 8.82 -7.61 5.56
N LEU A 69 8.65 -6.92 6.68
CA LEU A 69 9.75 -6.37 7.47
C LEU A 69 10.34 -7.50 8.31
N LEU A 70 11.63 -7.82 8.11
CA LEU A 70 12.29 -8.86 8.90
C LEU A 70 12.88 -8.29 10.20
N ASP A 71 13.14 -6.98 10.23
CA ASP A 71 13.65 -6.33 11.42
C ASP A 71 12.61 -5.41 12.07
N ARG A 72 12.48 -5.54 13.40
CA ARG A 72 11.55 -4.75 14.24
C ARG A 72 11.94 -3.28 14.34
N SER A 73 13.18 -2.94 13.99
CA SER A 73 13.73 -1.58 14.09
C SER A 73 13.29 -0.63 12.97
N CYS A 74 12.76 -1.15 11.85
CA CYS A 74 12.42 -0.35 10.66
C CYS A 74 10.94 0.09 10.61
N TRP A 75 10.27 0.13 11.76
CA TRP A 75 8.97 0.79 11.88
C TRP A 75 9.20 2.31 11.92
N THR A 76 9.19 2.96 10.76
CA THR A 76 8.93 4.41 10.70
C THR A 76 7.47 4.63 11.12
N PHE A 77 7.26 4.74 12.43
CA PHE A 77 6.01 5.17 13.03
C PHE A 77 5.90 6.68 12.83
N ARG A 78 5.14 7.10 11.81
CA ARG A 78 4.66 8.49 11.74
C ARG A 78 3.39 8.60 12.57
N ILE A 79 3.58 8.84 13.87
CA ILE A 79 2.47 9.19 14.75
C ILE A 79 2.09 10.64 14.46
N ASN A 80 0.84 10.87 14.11
CA ASN A 80 0.28 12.22 14.10
C ASN A 80 -0.01 12.59 15.57
N GLU A 81 0.88 13.39 16.15
CA GLU A 81 0.83 13.77 17.56
C GLU A 81 -0.50 14.43 17.96
N GLY A 82 -1.11 15.21 17.06
CA GLY A 82 -2.40 15.83 17.32
C GLY A 82 -3.56 14.84 17.45
N LEU A 83 -3.56 13.80 16.61
CA LEU A 83 -4.58 12.75 16.66
C LEU A 83 -4.34 11.80 17.84
N LEU A 84 -3.08 11.60 18.22
CA LEU A 84 -2.73 10.85 19.43
C LEU A 84 -3.26 11.53 20.69
N ASP A 85 -3.08 12.85 20.81
CA ASP A 85 -3.55 13.63 21.95
C ASP A 85 -5.09 13.61 22.07
N GLU A 86 -5.79 13.73 20.94
CA GLU A 86 -7.25 13.62 20.91
C GLU A 86 -7.75 12.22 21.31
N VAL A 87 -7.06 11.17 20.87
CA VAL A 87 -7.38 9.78 21.27
C VAL A 87 -7.12 9.57 22.77
N VAL A 88 -5.97 10.01 23.28
CA VAL A 88 -5.62 9.87 24.71
C VAL A 88 -6.62 10.63 25.58
N SER A 89 -6.94 11.88 25.23
CA SER A 89 -7.91 12.69 25.98
C SER A 89 -9.32 12.12 25.93
N SER A 90 -9.73 11.50 24.82
CA SER A 90 -11.03 10.82 24.71
C SER A 90 -11.08 9.53 25.55
N VAL A 91 -9.98 8.76 25.56
CA VAL A 91 -9.83 7.56 26.41
C VAL A 91 -9.86 7.94 27.89
N GLU A 92 -9.14 8.98 28.30
CA GLU A 92 -9.16 9.46 29.69
C GLU A 92 -10.55 9.91 30.14
N LYS A 93 -11.28 10.62 29.27
CA LYS A 93 -12.68 11.01 29.54
C LYS A 93 -13.59 9.79 29.68
N SER A 94 -13.43 8.76 28.84
CA SER A 94 -14.22 7.53 28.93
C SER A 94 -13.85 6.67 30.15
N MET A 95 -12.58 6.68 30.57
CA MET A 95 -12.12 5.99 31.78
C MET A 95 -12.61 6.70 33.05
N ARG A 96 -12.59 8.04 33.10
CA ARG A 96 -13.18 8.80 34.22
C ARG A 96 -14.70 8.63 34.30
N GLY A 97 -15.38 8.43 33.18
CA GLY A 97 -16.83 8.17 33.13
C GLY A 97 -17.26 6.76 33.55
N ARG A 98 -16.34 5.78 33.66
CA ARG A 98 -16.64 4.38 34.02
C ARG A 98 -16.28 3.99 35.46
N GLY A 99 -15.79 4.93 36.27
CA GLY A 99 -15.57 4.74 37.71
C GLY A 99 -16.81 4.95 38.59
N GLY A 100 -17.99 5.13 37.99
CA GLY A 100 -19.21 5.49 38.70
C GLY A 100 -20.45 4.74 38.24
N LYS A 101 -20.53 3.45 38.55
CA LYS A 101 -21.74 2.82 39.08
C LYS A 101 -21.42 1.39 39.52
N LEU A 102 -21.46 1.20 40.83
CA LEU A 102 -21.86 -0.03 41.50
C LEU A 102 -23.14 -0.60 40.88
#